data_AF-A0A662JEG1-F1
#
_entry.id   AF-A0A662JEG1-F1
#
_cell.length_a   1.000
_cell.length_b   1.000
_cell.length_c   1.000
_cell.angle_alpha   90.00
_cell.angle_beta   90.00
_cell.angle_gamma   90.00
#
_symmetry.space_group_name_H-M   'P 1'
#
loop_
_entity.id
_entity.type
_entity.pdbx_description
1 polymer ?
#
loop_
_entity_poly.entity_id
_entity_poly.type
_entity_poly.pdbx_seq_one_letter_code
_entity_poly.pdbx_strand_id
1 'polypeptide(L)'
;MSGGARAGFIAGLTSAAPLTVYSAAYMALWPEEVLRRVEEALGPMSPMLPPLVGRFYMVFAAVVVAVFATSLVLGVLLGALYGRLFGAKENKVKAFALSLLYLAALTILVSLPLPLIHYVYIVSSVLYGLTLYLAYVRGFNVELYLREIKAEELRVLSTLKTGRFKLRELASTLSLDVEELYKMLTRLEEKDLVELDLEKRYRLTELGKLVALKASL
;
A
#
# COMPACT_ATOMS: atom_id res chain seq x y z
N MET A 1 -5.48 4.01 -7.99
CA MET A 1 -5.08 3.66 -6.60
C MET A 1 -4.34 4.84 -6.01
N SER A 2 -4.76 5.35 -4.85
CA SER A 2 -4.06 6.48 -4.21
C SER A 2 -2.60 6.13 -3.90
N GLY A 3 -1.71 7.14 -3.86
CA GLY A 3 -0.29 6.93 -3.49
C GLY A 3 -0.11 6.18 -2.17
N GLY A 4 -0.98 6.44 -1.18
CA GLY A 4 -1.02 5.69 0.08
C GLY A 4 -1.34 4.19 -0.09
N ALA A 5 -2.33 3.85 -0.93
CA ALA A 5 -2.67 2.45 -1.20
C ALA A 5 -1.55 1.72 -1.95
N ARG A 6 -0.84 2.41 -2.87
CA ARG A 6 0.34 1.85 -3.56
C ARG A 6 1.48 1.58 -2.57
N ALA A 7 1.80 2.55 -1.71
CA ALA A 7 2.81 2.37 -0.67
C ALA A 7 2.43 1.23 0.30
N GLY A 8 1.14 1.15 0.67
CA GLY A 8 0.59 0.07 1.48
C GLY A 8 0.71 -1.31 0.84
N PHE A 9 0.47 -1.40 -0.47
CA PHE A 9 0.65 -2.64 -1.22
C PHE A 9 2.11 -3.12 -1.19
N ILE A 10 3.06 -2.22 -1.48
CA ILE A 10 4.50 -2.54 -1.46
C ILE A 10 4.93 -2.97 -0.06
N ALA A 11 4.49 -2.23 0.98
CA ALA A 11 4.78 -2.56 2.36
C ALA A 11 4.14 -3.87 2.83
N GLY A 12 2.92 -4.17 2.38
CA GLY A 12 2.24 -5.43 2.64
C GLY A 12 2.96 -6.62 1.99
N LEU A 13 3.53 -6.42 0.80
CA LEU A 13 4.32 -7.44 0.10
C LEU A 13 5.63 -7.76 0.84
N THR A 14 6.36 -6.72 1.27
CA THR A 14 7.63 -6.91 2.00
C THR A 14 7.41 -7.52 3.39
N SER A 15 6.31 -7.18 4.07
CA SER A 15 5.96 -7.77 5.36
C SER A 15 5.33 -9.17 5.25
N ALA A 16 4.65 -9.50 4.14
CA ALA A 16 4.10 -10.83 3.91
C ALA A 16 5.18 -11.88 3.67
N ALA A 17 6.30 -11.51 3.04
CA ALA A 17 7.40 -12.43 2.71
C ALA A 17 7.93 -13.22 3.94
N PRO A 18 8.37 -12.58 5.04
CA PRO A 18 8.85 -13.31 6.21
C PRO A 18 7.76 -14.19 6.86
N LEU A 19 6.50 -13.73 6.92
CA LEU A 19 5.39 -14.53 7.45
C LEU A 19 5.16 -15.79 6.63
N THR A 20 5.15 -15.63 5.31
CA THR A 20 4.85 -16.70 4.34
C THR A 20 6.00 -17.71 4.31
N VAL A 21 7.25 -17.23 4.24
CA VAL A 21 8.44 -18.08 4.27
C VAL A 21 8.56 -18.83 5.58
N TYR A 22 8.35 -18.16 6.72
CA TYR A 22 8.40 -18.81 8.03
C TYR A 22 7.34 -19.89 8.16
N SER A 23 6.09 -19.57 7.80
CA SER A 23 4.98 -20.52 7.87
C SER A 23 5.21 -21.72 6.95
N ALA A 24 5.63 -21.48 5.70
CA ALA A 24 5.90 -22.55 4.75
C ALA A 24 7.10 -23.43 5.16
N ALA A 25 8.20 -22.81 5.60
CA ALA A 25 9.40 -23.55 6.03
C ALA A 25 9.12 -24.38 7.27
N TYR A 26 8.42 -23.83 8.26
CA TYR A 26 8.09 -24.54 9.48
C TYR A 26 7.14 -25.73 9.21
N MET A 27 6.13 -25.53 8.36
CA MET A 27 5.21 -26.60 7.93
C MET A 27 5.88 -27.69 7.09
N ALA A 28 6.87 -27.34 6.27
CA ALA A 28 7.60 -28.30 5.44
C ALA A 28 8.60 -29.13 6.24
N LEU A 29 9.28 -28.52 7.21
CA LEU A 29 10.34 -29.16 7.99
C LEU A 29 9.83 -29.92 9.22
N TRP A 30 8.70 -29.48 9.82
CA TRP A 30 8.12 -30.11 11.01
C TRP A 30 6.60 -30.39 10.86
N PRO A 31 6.19 -31.20 9.87
CA PRO A 31 4.78 -31.44 9.58
C PRO A 31 4.01 -32.07 10.76
N GLU A 32 4.61 -33.04 11.46
CA GLU A 32 3.95 -33.75 12.58
C GLU A 32 3.72 -32.84 13.80
N GLU A 33 4.70 -31.99 14.14
CA GLU A 33 4.58 -31.04 15.24
C GLU A 33 3.54 -29.95 14.95
N VAL A 34 3.45 -29.50 13.69
CA VAL A 34 2.39 -28.57 13.27
C VAL A 34 1.02 -29.23 13.37
N LEU A 35 0.87 -30.48 12.92
CA LEU A 35 -0.38 -31.21 13.04
C LEU A 35 -0.81 -31.33 14.51
N ARG A 36 0.10 -31.76 15.38
CA ARG A 36 -0.14 -31.87 16.83
C ARG A 36 -0.58 -30.54 17.44
N ARG A 37 0.08 -29.44 17.10
CA ARG A 37 -0.27 -28.10 17.61
C ARG A 37 -1.61 -27.57 17.07
N VAL A 38 -1.94 -27.90 15.82
CA VAL A 38 -3.25 -27.59 15.24
C VAL A 38 -4.34 -28.41 15.94
N GLU A 39 -4.10 -29.69 16.21
CA GLU A 39 -5.02 -30.55 16.98
C GLU A 39 -5.22 -30.02 18.42
N GLU A 40 -4.13 -29.62 19.09
CA GLU A 40 -4.17 -28.99 20.41
C GLU A 40 -4.94 -27.67 20.40
N ALA A 41 -4.78 -26.85 19.36
CA ALA A 41 -5.49 -25.58 19.20
C ALA A 41 -6.99 -25.78 18.86
N LEU A 42 -7.35 -26.88 18.18
CA LEU A 42 -8.73 -27.24 17.85
C LEU A 42 -9.46 -27.97 19.00
N GLY A 43 -8.72 -28.46 20.00
CA GLY A 43 -9.27 -29.06 21.22
C GLY A 43 -10.20 -30.27 20.92
N PRO A 44 -11.38 -30.38 21.58
CA PRO A 44 -12.26 -31.56 21.45
C PRO A 44 -12.90 -31.75 20.06
N MET A 45 -12.67 -30.86 19.10
CA MET A 45 -13.08 -31.03 17.69
C MET A 45 -12.08 -31.89 16.88
N SER A 46 -10.95 -32.27 17.48
CA SER A 46 -9.87 -33.09 16.90
C SER A 46 -10.29 -34.41 16.23
N PRO A 47 -11.21 -35.25 16.77
CA PRO A 47 -11.41 -36.61 16.24
C PRO A 47 -12.18 -36.68 14.91
N MET A 48 -12.55 -35.55 14.30
CA MET A 48 -13.25 -35.51 13.01
C MET A 48 -12.32 -35.43 11.78
N LEU A 49 -10.99 -35.41 11.95
CA LEU A 49 -10.05 -35.30 10.83
C LEU A 49 -9.62 -36.69 10.30
N PRO A 50 -10.06 -37.11 9.09
CA PRO A 50 -9.66 -38.40 8.50
C PRO A 50 -8.16 -38.45 8.17
N PRO A 51 -7.57 -39.65 7.97
CA PRO A 51 -6.15 -39.78 7.61
C PRO A 51 -5.93 -39.22 6.20
N LEU A 52 -5.30 -38.05 6.12
CA LEU A 52 -5.33 -37.21 4.94
C LEU A 52 -3.97 -36.58 4.65
N VAL A 53 -2.94 -37.41 4.48
CA VAL A 53 -1.63 -36.94 4.03
C VAL A 53 -1.74 -36.09 2.76
N GLY A 54 -2.67 -36.41 1.84
CA GLY A 54 -2.94 -35.63 0.62
C GLY A 54 -3.77 -34.34 0.80
N ARG A 55 -4.69 -34.26 1.79
CA ARG A 55 -5.40 -32.98 2.07
C ARG A 55 -4.62 -32.10 3.05
N PHE A 56 -3.65 -32.65 3.77
CA PHE A 56 -2.76 -31.89 4.64
C PHE A 56 -1.95 -30.85 3.87
N TYR A 57 -1.38 -31.22 2.71
CA TYR A 57 -0.71 -30.27 1.81
C TYR A 57 -1.65 -29.20 1.24
N MET A 58 -2.92 -29.53 0.97
CA MET A 58 -3.93 -28.54 0.54
C MET A 58 -4.30 -27.57 1.66
N VAL A 59 -4.45 -28.06 2.90
CA VAL A 59 -4.71 -27.23 4.07
C VAL A 59 -3.51 -26.31 4.34
N PHE A 60 -2.29 -26.80 4.20
CA PHE A 60 -1.08 -25.98 4.31
C PHE A 60 -0.98 -24.89 3.26
N ALA A 61 -1.20 -25.25 1.98
CA ALA A 61 -1.22 -24.27 0.91
C ALA A 61 -2.29 -23.20 1.18
N ALA A 62 -3.48 -23.61 1.63
CA ALA A 62 -4.55 -22.68 1.98
C ALA A 62 -4.17 -21.75 3.13
N VAL A 63 -3.53 -22.24 4.19
CA VAL A 63 -3.07 -21.41 5.32
C VAL A 63 -2.01 -20.41 4.88
N VAL A 64 -1.00 -20.85 4.14
CA VAL A 64 0.07 -19.97 3.65
C VAL A 64 -0.49 -18.89 2.72
N VAL A 65 -1.39 -19.26 1.81
CA VAL A 65 -2.08 -18.30 0.92
C VAL A 65 -2.97 -17.35 1.71
N ALA A 66 -3.70 -17.83 2.72
CA ALA A 66 -4.54 -16.99 3.56
C ALA A 66 -3.72 -15.97 4.37
N VAL A 67 -2.58 -16.37 4.93
CA VAL A 67 -1.65 -15.48 5.63
C VAL A 67 -1.14 -14.40 4.68
N PHE A 68 -0.69 -14.80 3.48
CA PHE A 68 -0.21 -13.88 2.45
C PHE A 68 -1.30 -12.88 2.02
N ALA A 69 -2.50 -13.37 1.70
CA ALA A 69 -3.62 -12.55 1.27
C ALA A 69 -4.07 -11.58 2.37
N THR A 70 -4.18 -12.05 3.61
CA THR A 70 -4.57 -11.22 4.76
C THR A 70 -3.54 -10.12 5.01
N SER A 71 -2.25 -10.46 4.97
CA SER A 71 -1.13 -9.53 5.09
C SER A 71 -1.19 -8.42 4.01
N LEU A 72 -1.47 -8.79 2.76
CA LEU A 72 -1.64 -7.85 1.66
C LEU A 72 -2.85 -6.94 1.84
N VAL A 73 -4.01 -7.49 2.17
CA VAL A 73 -5.24 -6.72 2.37
C VAL A 73 -5.05 -5.71 3.51
N LEU A 74 -4.50 -6.16 4.65
CA LEU A 74 -4.16 -5.28 5.77
C LEU A 74 -3.18 -4.19 5.34
N GLY A 75 -2.14 -4.54 4.58
CA GLY A 75 -1.16 -3.56 4.10
C GLY A 75 -1.78 -2.48 3.20
N VAL A 76 -2.66 -2.87 2.28
CA VAL A 76 -3.38 -1.91 1.42
C VAL A 76 -4.31 -1.01 2.22
N LEU A 77 -5.10 -1.58 3.14
CA LEU A 77 -6.03 -0.82 3.98
C LEU A 77 -5.31 0.19 4.87
N LEU A 78 -4.25 -0.24 5.55
CA LEU A 78 -3.46 0.63 6.42
C LEU A 78 -2.64 1.65 5.63
N GLY A 79 -2.16 1.32 4.43
CA GLY A 79 -1.50 2.31 3.57
C GLY A 79 -2.47 3.35 3.00
N ALA A 80 -3.69 2.95 2.64
CA ALA A 80 -4.74 3.89 2.26
C ALA A 80 -5.10 4.82 3.44
N LEU A 81 -5.17 4.28 4.66
CA LEU A 81 -5.35 5.06 5.88
C LEU A 81 -4.17 6.00 6.12
N TYR A 82 -2.93 5.55 5.91
CA TYR A 82 -1.73 6.40 5.99
C TYR A 82 -1.84 7.60 5.07
N GLY A 83 -2.14 7.37 3.78
CA GLY A 83 -2.28 8.45 2.80
C GLY A 83 -3.41 9.43 3.15
N ARG A 84 -4.54 8.94 3.67
CA ARG A 84 -5.65 9.81 4.13
C ARG A 84 -5.29 10.64 5.36
N LEU A 85 -4.57 10.07 6.33
CA LEU A 85 -4.23 10.74 7.59
C LEU A 85 -3.10 11.77 7.47
N PHE A 86 -2.43 11.84 6.32
CA PHE A 86 -1.18 12.60 6.19
C PHE A 86 -1.18 13.71 5.16
N GLY A 87 -1.81 13.52 4.00
CA GLY A 87 -1.47 14.34 2.85
C GLY A 87 0.05 14.38 2.60
N ALA A 88 0.53 15.49 2.06
CA ALA A 88 1.91 15.74 1.65
C ALA A 88 3.01 15.80 2.75
N LYS A 89 2.67 15.72 4.05
CA LYS A 89 3.66 15.91 5.13
C LYS A 89 4.43 14.62 5.42
N GLU A 90 5.74 14.70 5.65
CA GLU A 90 6.50 13.58 6.19
C GLU A 90 6.30 13.51 7.71
N ASN A 91 5.79 12.40 8.25
CA ASN A 91 6.01 12.13 9.68
C ASN A 91 6.12 10.62 10.01
N LYS A 92 7.24 10.32 10.64
CA LYS A 92 7.73 8.99 11.01
C LYS A 92 6.92 8.37 12.14
N VAL A 93 6.36 9.19 13.03
CA VAL A 93 5.63 8.75 14.22
C VAL A 93 4.34 8.03 13.85
N LYS A 94 3.58 8.49 12.83
CA LYS A 94 2.37 7.74 12.44
C LYS A 94 2.67 6.50 11.59
N ALA A 95 3.80 6.46 10.86
CA ALA A 95 4.24 5.22 10.22
C ALA A 95 4.57 4.15 11.28
N PHE A 96 5.19 4.56 12.38
CA PHE A 96 5.38 3.72 13.56
C PHE A 96 4.05 3.31 14.22
N ALA A 97 3.09 4.23 14.38
CA ALA A 97 1.77 3.90 14.92
C ALA A 97 1.01 2.88 14.03
N LEU A 98 1.10 3.01 12.70
CA LEU A 98 0.51 2.04 11.78
C LEU A 98 1.24 0.69 11.79
N SER A 99 2.56 0.69 12.02
CA SER A 99 3.31 -0.54 12.30
C SER A 99 2.73 -1.24 13.54
N LEU A 100 2.57 -0.53 14.66
CA LEU A 100 1.95 -1.11 15.86
C LEU A 100 0.52 -1.62 15.62
N LEU A 101 -0.28 -0.88 14.85
CA LEU A 101 -1.62 -1.32 14.49
C LEU A 101 -1.60 -2.58 13.61
N TYR A 102 -0.64 -2.67 12.69
CA TYR A 102 -0.41 -3.85 11.87
C TYR A 102 0.02 -5.05 12.71
N LEU A 103 0.90 -4.88 13.70
CA LEU A 103 1.27 -5.91 14.66
C LEU A 103 0.07 -6.43 15.44
N ALA A 104 -0.77 -5.52 15.95
CA ALA A 104 -2.00 -5.88 16.65
C ALA A 104 -2.95 -6.66 15.73
N ALA A 105 -3.13 -6.21 14.49
CA ALA A 105 -3.95 -6.89 13.50
C ALA A 105 -3.43 -8.30 13.17
N LEU A 106 -2.12 -8.48 12.98
CA LEU A 106 -1.52 -9.79 12.79
C LEU A 106 -1.77 -10.70 13.99
N THR A 107 -1.59 -10.19 15.21
CA THR A 107 -1.76 -10.98 16.44
C THR A 107 -3.21 -11.45 16.63
N ILE A 108 -4.19 -10.63 16.23
CA ILE A 108 -5.62 -10.93 16.39
C ILE A 108 -6.15 -11.79 15.23
N LEU A 109 -5.82 -11.44 13.99
CA LEU A 109 -6.41 -12.05 12.79
C LEU A 109 -5.64 -13.28 12.31
N VAL A 110 -4.33 -13.34 12.59
CA VAL A 110 -3.46 -14.43 12.19
C VAL A 110 -2.93 -15.07 13.46
N SER A 111 -3.72 -15.95 14.08
CA SER A 111 -3.28 -16.72 15.25
C SER A 111 -2.79 -18.09 14.79
N LEU A 112 -1.52 -18.16 14.36
CA LEU A 112 -0.90 -19.41 13.96
C LEU A 112 -0.25 -20.07 15.19
N PRO A 113 -0.51 -21.37 15.45
CA PRO A 113 0.08 -22.08 16.58
C PRO A 113 1.51 -22.53 16.29
N LEU A 114 2.36 -21.63 15.75
CA LEU A 114 3.76 -21.91 15.44
C LEU A 114 4.67 -21.33 16.54
N PRO A 115 5.77 -22.00 16.92
CA PRO A 115 6.71 -21.43 17.89
C PRO A 115 7.30 -20.13 17.35
N LEU A 116 7.72 -19.22 18.21
CA LEU A 116 8.41 -17.97 17.83
C LEU A 116 7.65 -17.06 16.82
N ILE A 117 6.40 -17.36 16.50
CA ILE A 117 5.61 -16.63 15.49
C ILE A 117 5.46 -15.15 15.84
N HIS A 118 5.40 -14.82 17.13
CA HIS A 118 5.36 -13.44 17.62
C HIS A 118 6.61 -12.64 17.23
N TYR A 119 7.80 -13.25 17.18
CA TYR A 119 9.00 -12.58 16.69
C TYR A 119 8.88 -12.27 15.20
N VAL A 120 8.32 -13.20 14.43
CA VAL A 120 8.06 -12.99 12.99
C VAL A 120 7.04 -11.87 12.80
N TYR A 121 6.02 -11.76 13.67
CA TYR A 121 5.05 -10.66 13.62
C TYR A 121 5.70 -9.31 13.89
N ILE A 122 6.59 -9.24 14.90
CA ILE A 122 7.35 -8.02 15.20
C ILE A 122 8.23 -7.62 14.00
N VAL A 123 8.99 -8.56 13.44
CA VAL A 123 9.85 -8.29 12.27
C VAL A 123 9.02 -7.82 11.07
N SER A 124 7.91 -8.52 10.79
CA SER A 124 7.01 -8.17 9.68
C SER A 124 6.37 -6.80 9.87
N SER A 125 6.01 -6.46 11.11
CA SER A 125 5.50 -5.14 11.46
C SER A 125 6.53 -4.03 11.26
N VAL A 126 7.76 -4.24 11.70
CA VAL A 126 8.86 -3.27 11.51
C VAL A 126 9.13 -3.08 10.02
N LEU A 127 9.20 -4.16 9.24
CA LEU A 127 9.38 -4.11 7.80
C LEU A 127 8.23 -3.37 7.11
N TYR A 128 6.99 -3.62 7.54
CA TYR A 128 5.80 -2.90 7.05
C TYR A 128 5.95 -1.39 7.28
N GLY A 129 6.22 -0.96 8.52
CA GLY A 129 6.33 0.46 8.86
C GLY A 129 7.47 1.16 8.11
N LEU A 130 8.64 0.52 8.03
CA LEU A 130 9.81 1.04 7.32
C LEU A 130 9.53 1.17 5.82
N THR A 131 9.00 0.11 5.21
CA THR A 131 8.72 0.08 3.78
C THR A 131 7.59 1.04 3.43
N LEU A 132 6.55 1.15 4.26
CA LEU A 132 5.47 2.10 4.07
C LEU A 132 6.00 3.53 4.08
N TYR A 133 6.83 3.88 5.07
CA TYR A 133 7.44 5.21 5.13
C TYR A 133 8.33 5.49 3.92
N LEU A 134 9.25 4.58 3.58
CA LEU A 134 10.17 4.76 2.46
C LEU A 134 9.45 4.81 1.11
N ALA A 135 8.49 3.92 0.89
CA ALA A 135 7.70 3.87 -0.34
C ALA A 135 6.82 5.11 -0.49
N TYR A 136 6.25 5.60 0.61
CA TYR A 136 5.49 6.85 0.61
C TYR A 136 6.41 8.03 0.33
N VAL A 137 7.48 8.24 1.10
CA VAL A 137 8.42 9.37 0.90
C VAL A 137 9.03 9.36 -0.50
N ARG A 138 9.46 8.20 -1.01
CA ARG A 138 9.96 8.08 -2.39
C ARG A 138 8.87 8.36 -3.43
N GLY A 139 7.64 7.91 -3.18
CA GLY A 139 6.49 8.23 -4.02
C GLY A 139 6.22 9.73 -4.09
N PHE A 140 6.53 10.47 -3.02
CA PHE A 140 6.43 11.93 -2.92
C PHE A 140 7.74 12.68 -3.26
N ASN A 141 8.74 12.05 -3.89
CA ASN A 141 9.98 12.74 -4.26
C ASN A 141 9.76 13.74 -5.41
N VAL A 142 9.36 14.96 -5.04
CA VAL A 142 9.06 16.10 -5.92
C VAL A 142 10.20 16.40 -6.89
N GLU A 143 11.46 16.15 -6.53
CA GLU A 143 12.62 16.49 -7.37
C GLU A 143 12.73 15.63 -8.64
N LEU A 144 12.32 14.36 -8.56
CA LEU A 144 12.23 13.49 -9.73
C LEU A 144 11.16 13.99 -10.70
N TYR A 145 9.99 14.38 -10.18
CA TYR A 145 8.92 14.94 -11.00
C TYR A 145 9.34 16.27 -11.64
N LEU A 146 9.99 17.17 -10.91
CA LEU A 146 10.46 18.45 -11.45
C LEU A 146 11.44 18.29 -12.62
N ARG A 147 12.24 17.23 -12.65
CA ARG A 147 13.17 16.95 -13.76
C ARG A 147 12.48 16.43 -15.01
N GLU A 148 11.33 15.78 -14.87
CA GLU A 148 10.61 15.15 -15.98
C GLU A 148 9.47 16.00 -16.55
N ILE A 149 9.01 17.02 -15.81
CA ILE A 149 7.88 17.85 -16.22
C ILE A 149 8.36 18.94 -17.18
N LYS A 150 7.67 19.08 -18.32
CA LYS A 150 7.95 20.11 -19.31
C LYS A 150 7.49 21.49 -18.84
N ALA A 151 8.06 22.56 -19.39
CA ALA A 151 7.68 23.94 -19.05
C ALA A 151 6.18 24.22 -19.24
N GLU A 152 5.55 23.63 -20.26
CA GLU A 152 4.11 23.76 -20.52
C GLU A 152 3.26 23.03 -19.48
N GLU A 153 3.68 21.82 -19.06
CA GLU A 153 3.03 21.06 -17.99
C GLU A 153 3.16 21.79 -16.64
N LEU A 154 4.29 22.44 -16.36
CA LEU A 154 4.44 23.31 -15.19
C LEU A 154 3.46 24.49 -15.24
N ARG A 155 3.22 25.07 -16.42
CA ARG A 155 2.26 26.16 -16.61
C ARG A 155 0.81 25.70 -16.38
N VAL A 156 0.48 24.47 -16.76
CA VAL A 156 -0.81 23.83 -16.42
C VAL A 156 -0.94 23.68 -14.90
N LEU A 157 0.09 23.11 -14.24
CA LEU A 157 0.08 22.88 -12.80
C LEU A 157 0.01 24.19 -12.00
N SER A 158 0.71 25.25 -12.42
CA SER A 158 0.66 26.56 -11.77
C SER A 158 -0.71 27.23 -11.92
N THR A 159 -1.40 27.03 -13.04
CA THR A 159 -2.77 27.52 -13.24
C THR A 159 -3.77 26.76 -12.36
N LEU A 160 -3.67 25.43 -12.30
CA LEU A 160 -4.49 24.58 -11.42
C LEU A 160 -4.20 24.82 -9.92
N LYS A 161 -3.10 25.48 -9.56
CA LYS A 161 -2.83 25.92 -8.17
C LYS A 161 -3.86 26.94 -7.68
N THR A 162 -4.44 27.71 -8.60
CA THR A 162 -5.40 28.79 -8.28
C THR A 162 -6.83 28.29 -8.07
N GLY A 163 -7.16 27.08 -8.53
CA GLY A 163 -8.53 26.58 -8.46
C GLY A 163 -8.79 25.32 -9.27
N ARG A 164 -10.07 25.02 -9.51
CA ARG A 164 -10.51 23.87 -10.30
C ARG A 164 -11.11 24.37 -11.60
N PHE A 165 -10.76 23.74 -12.71
CA PHE A 165 -11.13 24.21 -14.04
C PHE A 165 -11.68 23.08 -14.89
N LYS A 166 -12.68 23.38 -15.73
CA LYS A 166 -13.08 22.46 -16.79
C LYS A 166 -12.04 22.50 -17.92
N LEU A 167 -11.97 21.43 -18.71
CA LEU A 167 -11.00 21.31 -19.82
C LEU A 167 -11.00 22.54 -20.74
N ARG A 168 -12.17 23.00 -21.18
CA ARG A 168 -12.32 24.15 -22.09
C ARG A 168 -11.90 25.47 -21.44
N GLU A 169 -12.21 25.65 -20.16
CA GLU A 169 -11.82 26.86 -19.41
C GLU A 169 -10.31 26.92 -19.25
N LEU A 170 -9.68 25.79 -18.92
CA LEU A 170 -8.24 25.68 -18.78
C LEU A 170 -7.51 25.89 -20.12
N ALA A 171 -8.03 25.32 -21.21
CA ALA A 171 -7.51 25.53 -22.57
C ALA A 171 -7.54 27.00 -22.97
N SER A 172 -8.67 27.69 -22.72
CA SER A 172 -8.80 29.11 -23.01
C SER A 172 -7.84 29.98 -22.18
N THR A 173 -7.65 29.65 -20.90
CA THR A 173 -6.78 30.39 -19.98
C THR A 173 -5.31 30.26 -20.37
N LEU A 174 -4.92 29.07 -20.83
CA LEU A 174 -3.54 28.79 -21.23
C LEU A 174 -3.26 29.10 -22.70
N SER A 175 -4.30 29.43 -23.48
CA SER A 175 -4.23 29.59 -24.94
C SER A 175 -3.63 28.36 -25.63
N LEU A 176 -4.07 27.17 -25.21
CA LEU A 176 -3.63 25.87 -25.73
C LEU A 176 -4.75 25.20 -26.51
N ASP A 177 -4.38 24.35 -27.47
CA ASP A 177 -5.34 23.48 -28.14
C ASP A 177 -5.94 22.48 -27.14
N VAL A 178 -7.23 22.17 -27.31
CA VAL A 178 -7.97 21.30 -26.39
C VAL A 178 -7.43 19.87 -26.42
N GLU A 179 -7.03 19.39 -27.60
CA GLU A 179 -6.52 18.03 -27.77
C GLU A 179 -5.11 17.88 -27.19
N GLU A 180 -4.26 18.90 -27.36
CA GLU A 180 -2.94 18.95 -26.73
C GLU A 180 -3.03 19.04 -25.21
N LEU A 181 -3.92 19.91 -24.67
CA LEU A 181 -4.14 20.00 -23.24
C LEU A 181 -4.66 18.69 -22.66
N TYR A 182 -5.57 18.01 -23.36
CA TYR A 182 -6.07 16.72 -22.92
C TYR A 182 -4.95 15.67 -22.83
N LYS A 183 -4.06 15.60 -23.85
CA LYS A 183 -2.89 14.71 -23.82
C LYS A 183 -1.96 15.03 -22.65
N MET A 184 -1.73 16.31 -22.34
CA MET A 184 -0.94 16.71 -21.18
C MET A 184 -1.59 16.33 -19.85
N LEU A 185 -2.89 16.62 -19.69
CA LEU A 185 -3.63 16.28 -18.47
C LEU A 185 -3.68 14.78 -18.23
N THR A 186 -3.80 13.98 -19.30
CA THR A 186 -3.75 12.51 -19.20
C THR A 186 -2.40 12.05 -18.65
N ARG A 187 -1.28 12.57 -19.16
CA ARG A 187 0.06 12.25 -18.64
C ARG A 187 0.25 12.71 -17.19
N LEU A 188 -0.28 13.89 -16.85
CA LEU A 188 -0.22 14.41 -15.47
C LEU A 188 -1.08 13.58 -14.51
N GLU A 189 -2.21 13.05 -14.96
CA GLU A 189 -3.07 12.13 -14.22
C GLU A 189 -2.41 10.76 -14.03
N GLU A 190 -1.74 10.22 -15.05
CA GLU A 190 -0.93 9.00 -14.94
C GLU A 190 0.17 9.13 -13.87
N LYS A 191 0.75 10.33 -13.73
CA LYS A 191 1.74 10.69 -12.70
C LYS A 191 1.12 11.07 -11.34
N ASP A 192 -0.19 10.96 -11.17
CA ASP A 192 -0.91 11.32 -9.93
C ASP A 192 -0.69 12.79 -9.51
N LEU A 193 -0.51 13.70 -10.48
CA LEU A 193 -0.33 15.15 -10.26
C LEU A 193 -1.64 15.93 -10.36
N VAL A 194 -2.56 15.44 -11.19
CA VAL A 194 -3.86 16.05 -11.44
C VAL A 194 -4.91 14.96 -11.37
N GLU A 195 -6.09 15.28 -10.86
CA GLU A 195 -7.23 14.38 -10.85
C GLU A 195 -8.49 15.09 -11.35
N LEU A 196 -9.39 14.32 -11.96
CA LEU A 196 -10.71 14.79 -12.37
C LEU A 196 -11.72 14.56 -11.23
N ASP A 197 -12.43 15.62 -10.84
CA ASP A 197 -13.51 15.49 -9.87
C ASP A 197 -14.84 15.02 -10.51
N LEU A 198 -15.84 14.72 -9.67
CA LEU A 198 -17.16 14.26 -10.11
C LEU A 198 -17.90 15.28 -10.99
N GLU A 199 -17.51 16.56 -10.93
CA GLU A 199 -18.08 17.63 -11.74
C GLU A 199 -17.32 17.84 -13.05
N LYS A 200 -16.42 16.92 -13.41
CA LYS A 200 -15.55 16.98 -14.60
C LYS A 200 -14.63 18.21 -14.60
N ARG A 201 -14.15 18.62 -13.42
CA ARG A 201 -13.14 19.66 -13.26
C ARG A 201 -11.81 19.03 -12.89
N TYR A 202 -10.74 19.52 -13.48
CA TYR A 202 -9.38 19.14 -13.14
C TYR A 202 -8.94 19.92 -11.90
N ARG A 203 -8.30 19.22 -10.96
CA ARG A 203 -7.68 19.79 -9.77
C ARG A 203 -6.35 19.14 -9.48
N LEU A 204 -5.45 19.85 -8.80
CA LEU A 204 -4.20 19.27 -8.32
C LEU A 204 -4.47 18.22 -7.23
N THR A 205 -3.79 17.08 -7.33
CA THR A 205 -3.65 16.14 -6.22
C THR A 205 -2.74 16.74 -5.15
N GLU A 206 -2.60 16.07 -4.00
CA GLU A 206 -1.64 16.49 -2.96
C GLU A 206 -0.19 16.52 -3.48
N LEU A 207 0.18 15.57 -4.35
CA LEU A 207 1.50 15.52 -4.97
C LEU A 207 1.66 16.64 -6.00
N GLY A 208 0.63 16.89 -6.82
CA GLY A 208 0.61 18.03 -7.76
C GLY A 208 0.73 19.39 -7.08
N LYS A 209 0.09 19.57 -5.92
CA LYS A 209 0.22 20.80 -5.11
C LYS A 209 1.66 21.00 -4.63
N LEU A 210 2.31 19.95 -4.15
CA LEU A 210 3.72 20.01 -3.72
C LEU A 210 4.65 20.35 -4.89
N VAL A 211 4.45 19.71 -6.04
CA VAL A 211 5.23 19.99 -7.26
C VAL A 211 5.02 21.44 -7.71
N ALA A 212 3.77 21.89 -7.81
CA ALA A 212 3.44 23.26 -8.19
C ALA A 212 3.98 24.30 -7.19
N LEU A 213 4.07 23.96 -5.90
CA LEU A 213 4.67 24.81 -4.87
C LEU A 213 6.20 24.91 -5.05
N LYS A 214 6.88 23.77 -5.21
CA LYS A 214 8.34 23.71 -5.33
C LYS A 214 8.85 24.24 -6.68
N ALA A 215 8.06 24.16 -7.75
CA ALA A 215 8.34 24.78 -9.04
C ALA A 215 8.17 26.31 -9.06
N SER A 216 7.43 26.86 -8.08
CA SER A 216 7.21 28.31 -7.96
C SER A 216 8.21 29.04 -7.05
N LEU A 217 9.19 28.30 -6.53
CA LEU A 217 10.40 28.80 -5.83
C LEU A 217 11.58 28.72 -6.79
#